data_AF-K9W2E3-F1
#
_entry.id   AF-K9W2E3-F1
#
_cell.length_a   1.000
_cell.length_b   1.000
_cell.length_c   1.000
_cell.angle_alpha   90.00
_cell.angle_beta   90.00
_cell.angle_gamma   90.00
#
_symmetry.space_group_name_H-M   'P 1'
#
loop_
_entity.id
_entity.type
_entity.pdbx_description
1 polymer ?
#
loop_
_entity_poly.entity_id
_entity_poly.type
_entity_poly.pdbx_seq_one_letter_code
_entity_poly.pdbx_strand_id
1 'polypeptide(L)' 'MMQSASYSKLVRFLQEDLHISSSSMAIAFKYIEQDPGPLPMILWRYGLVTLEQLDRIYDWMETA' A
#
# COMPACT_ATOMS: atom_id res chain seq x y z
N MET A 1 -2.70 0.31 -21.99
CA MET A 1 -3.23 -0.11 -20.67
C MET A 1 -2.16 -0.89 -19.89
N MET A 2 -0.98 -0.31 -19.59
CA MET A 2 0.17 -1.06 -19.04
C MET A 2 0.68 -0.50 -17.70
N GLN A 3 -0.21 -0.06 -16.80
CA GLN A 3 0.17 0.42 -15.45
C GLN A 3 -0.29 -0.52 -14.31
N SER A 4 -0.87 -1.69 -14.61
CA SER A 4 -1.50 -2.54 -13.60
C SER A 4 -0.60 -3.62 -12.99
N ALA A 5 0.46 -4.09 -13.67
CA ALA A 5 1.22 -5.26 -13.20
C ALA A 5 1.96 -5.00 -11.87
N SER A 6 2.67 -3.88 -11.74
CA SER A 6 3.39 -3.54 -10.51
C SER A 6 2.43 -3.19 -9.37
N TYR A 7 1.29 -2.58 -9.68
CA TYR A 7 0.27 -2.25 -8.69
C TYR A 7 -0.42 -3.50 -8.11
N SER A 8 -0.79 -4.46 -8.97
CA SER A 8 -1.37 -5.73 -8.53
C SER A 8 -0.40 -6.55 -7.68
N LYS A 9 0.90 -6.52 -7.99
CA LYS A 9 1.93 -7.16 -7.16
C LYS A 9 2.05 -6.49 -5.79
N LEU A 10 2.01 -5.16 -5.74
CA LEU A 10 2.05 -4.41 -4.47
C LEU A 10 0.83 -4.76 -3.62
N VAL A 11 -0.39 -4.71 -4.16
CA VAL A 11 -1.61 -5.08 -3.44
C VAL A 11 -1.51 -6.49 -2.87
N ARG A 12 -0.99 -7.44 -3.65
CA ARG A 12 -0.81 -8.82 -3.21
C ARG A 12 0.22 -8.93 -2.08
N PHE A 13 1.35 -8.23 -2.16
CA PHE A 13 2.33 -8.16 -1.08
C PHE A 13 1.73 -7.56 0.20
N LEU A 14 0.98 -6.46 0.07
CA LEU A 14 0.29 -5.85 1.20
C LEU A 14 -0.68 -6.82 1.88
N GLN A 15 -1.43 -7.61 1.11
CA GLN A 15 -2.42 -8.55 1.64
C GLN A 15 -1.80 -9.86 2.18
N GLU A 16 -0.84 -10.45 1.46
CA GLU A 16 -0.24 -11.75 1.83
C GLU A 16 0.93 -11.58 2.81
N ASP A 17 1.85 -10.66 2.54
CA ASP A 17 3.10 -10.50 3.30
C ASP A 17 2.93 -9.59 4.53
N LEU A 18 2.12 -8.54 4.41
CA LEU A 18 1.83 -7.60 5.50
C LEU A 18 0.50 -7.85 6.19
N HIS A 19 -0.26 -8.86 5.75
CA HIS A 19 -1.57 -9.23 6.31
C HIS A 19 -2.56 -8.05 6.37
N ILE A 20 -2.43 -7.09 5.45
CA ILE A 20 -3.33 -5.94 5.39
C ILE A 20 -4.67 -6.40 4.85
N SER A 21 -5.72 -6.21 5.64
CA SER A 21 -7.07 -6.58 5.24
C SER A 21 -7.55 -5.75 4.05
N SER A 22 -8.39 -6.35 3.19
CA SER A 22 -9.03 -5.68 2.06
C SER A 22 -9.79 -4.41 2.46
N SER A 23 -10.31 -4.38 3.69
CA SER A 23 -10.98 -3.20 4.27
C SER A 23 -10.03 -2.02 4.44
N SER A 24 -8.82 -2.27 4.93
CA SER A 24 -7.77 -1.25 5.08
C SER A 24 -7.33 -0.71 3.71
N MET A 25 -7.21 -1.60 2.72
CA MET A 25 -6.93 -1.21 1.34
C MET A 25 -8.01 -0.29 0.79
N ALA A 26 -9.29 -0.64 0.95
CA ALA A 26 -10.42 0.19 0.51
C ALA A 26 -10.41 1.60 1.13
N ILE A 27 -10.02 1.70 2.40
CA ILE A 27 -9.84 2.99 3.09
C ILE A 27 -8.72 3.79 2.42
N ALA A 28 -7.54 3.18 2.21
CA ALA A 28 -6.41 3.85 1.59
C ALA A 28 -6.71 4.34 0.16
N PHE A 29 -7.43 3.53 -0.64
CA PHE A 29 -7.89 3.93 -1.98
C PHE A 29 -8.78 5.16 -1.94
N LYS A 30 -9.77 5.17 -1.05
CA LYS A 30 -10.70 6.29 -0.92
C LYS A 30 -9.98 7.60 -0.57
N TYR A 31 -8.87 7.50 0.18
CA TYR A 31 -8.06 8.67 0.51
C TYR A 31 -7.12 9.10 -0.61
N ILE A 32 -6.56 8.17 -1.38
CA ILE A 32 -5.77 8.52 -2.59
C ILE A 32 -6.59 9.34 -3.58
N GLU A 33 -7.89 9.06 -3.71
CA GLU A 33 -8.79 9.82 -4.58
C GLU A 33 -9.04 11.26 -4.09
N GLN A 34 -8.97 11.50 -2.78
CA GLN A 34 -9.18 12.81 -2.18
C GLN A 34 -7.87 13.61 -2.05
N ASP A 35 -6.80 12.93 -1.67
CA ASP A 35 -5.46 13.49 -1.45
C ASP A 35 -4.46 12.57 -2.18
N PRO A 36 -4.10 12.91 -3.44
CA PRO A 36 -3.20 12.09 -4.23
C PRO A 36 -1.81 12.11 -3.60
N GLY A 37 -1.51 11.04 -2.88
CA GLY A 37 -0.23 10.80 -2.23
C GLY A 37 0.23 9.36 -2.41
N PRO A 38 1.49 9.07 -2.02
CA PRO A 38 2.00 7.71 -2.07
C PRO A 38 1.21 6.80 -1.11
N LEU A 39 0.71 5.67 -1.64
CA LEU A 39 -0.05 4.66 -0.90
C LEU A 39 0.61 4.26 0.45
N PRO A 40 1.94 4.02 0.55
CA PRO A 40 2.58 3.67 1.81
C PRO A 40 2.39 4.73 2.90
N MET A 41 2.55 6.01 2.54
CA MET A 41 2.38 7.12 3.47
C MET A 41 0.93 7.28 3.92
N ILE A 42 -0.02 7.07 3.02
CA ILE A 42 -1.45 7.09 3.33
C ILE A 42 -1.75 5.97 4.33
N LEU A 43 -1.31 4.74 4.05
CA LEU A 43 -1.47 3.61 4.97
C LEU A 43 -0.93 3.93 6.37
N TRP A 44 0.26 4.51 6.46
CA TRP A 44 0.88 4.88 7.75
C TRP A 44 0.13 6.01 8.46
N ARG A 45 -0.26 7.06 7.72
CA ARG A 45 -0.98 8.22 8.26
C ARG A 45 -2.32 7.85 8.87
N TYR A 46 -2.99 6.84 8.31
CA TYR A 46 -4.25 6.31 8.82
C TYR A 46 -4.06 5.19 9.85
N GLY A 47 -2.82 4.86 10.25
CA GLY A 47 -2.51 3.80 11.20
C GLY A 47 -2.86 2.39 10.68
N LEU A 48 -2.97 2.23 9.36
CA LEU A 48 -3.26 0.94 8.71
C LEU A 48 -2.02 0.05 8.62
N VAL A 49 -0.83 0.64 8.74
CA VAL A 49 0.46 -0.04 8.80
C VAL A 49 1.35 0.59 9.88
N THR A 50 2.23 -0.21 10.47
CA THR A 50 3.26 0.27 11.40
C THR A 50 4.44 0.86 10.64
N LEU A 51 5.36 1.54 11.35
CA LEU A 51 6.60 2.04 10.75
C LEU A 51 7.45 0.90 10.17
N GLU A 52 7.50 -0.26 10.83
CA GLU A 52 8.22 -1.45 10.33
C GLU A 52 7.60 -1.98 9.03
N GLN A 53 6.27 -2.02 8.95
CA GLN A 53 5.58 -2.43 7.72
C GLN A 53 5.77 -1.38 6.62
N LEU A 54 5.75 -0.09 6.96
CA LEU A 54 6.05 1.00 6.03
C LEU A 54 7.43 0.81 5.40
N ASP A 55 8.44 0.54 6.22
CA ASP A 55 9.82 0.31 5.77
C ASP A 55 9.90 -0.88 4.79
N ARG A 56 9.25 -2.01 5.12
CA ARG A 56 9.14 -3.17 4.23
C ARG A 56 8.43 -2.85 2.91
N ILE A 57 7.44 -1.96 2.89
CA ILE A 57 6.78 -1.53 1.66
C ILE A 57 7.75 -0.76 0.78
N TYR A 58 8.52 0.17 1.35
CA TYR A 58 9.51 0.93 0.61
C TYR A 58 10.64 0.04 0.08
N ASP A 59 11.18 -0.85 0.90
CA ASP A 59 12.20 -1.84 0.49
C ASP A 59 11.70 -2.74 -0.65
N TRP A 60 10.45 -3.21 -0.55
CA TRP A 60 9.82 -3.97 -1.63
C TRP A 60 9.66 -3.14 -2.91
N MET A 61 9.26 -1.87 -2.78
CA MET A 61 9.10 -0.97 -3.94
C MET A 61 10.43 -0.65 -4.63
N GLU A 62 11.55 -0.61 -3.90
CA GLU A 62 12.89 -0.42 -4.48
C GLU A 62 13.42 -1.69 -5.18
N THR A 63 12.95 -2.87 -4.77
CA THR A 63 13.45 -4.16 -5.28
C THR A 63 12.58 -4.82 -6.36
N ALA A 64 11.35 -4.34 -6.59
CA ALA A 64 10.32 -4.97 -7.45
C ALA A 64 10.28 -4.54 -8.93
#